data_AF-A0A957E7W8-F1
#
_entry.id   AF-A0A957E7W8-F1
#
_cell.length_a   1.000
_cell.length_b   1.000
_cell.length_c   1.000
_cell.angle_alpha   90.00
_cell.angle_beta   90.00
_cell.angle_gamma   90.00
#
_symmetry.space_group_name_H-M   'P 1'
#
loop_
_entity.id
_entity.type
_entity.pdbx_description
1 polymer ?
#
loop_
_entity_poly.entity_id
_entity_poly.type
_entity_poly.pdbx_seq_one_letter_code
_entity_poly.pdbx_strand_id
1 'polypeptide(L)'
;MRQRMQICAETLAKLSDDQFTARYIVPLPRDEPMPTYHQVRQLLQEQPHVAQTLVGLDFASREEGFPPKLYRKFFQQLQKDNVANPEQWLSVVYHVGETFFDKSLESAARWCHEAALLGAKRLGHCIALGMDPAVAISRRPQAHEAELVSERLDQIAYDLRHAVPLQALGVTIDEAALRAEQEALSQRADDWVERPYTAQRLQEVRQRQTFVLQQLAQMGTVIECCPTSNLRIGGVPDAEHHPIHRLLASDVNLCICTDDPGVFDITLASEIEWVLCHTEYTPESLAKRLGDPRRFALQNLTAV
;
A
#
# COMPACT_ATOMS: atom_id res chain seq x y z
N MET A 1 -12.07 23.27 4.37
CA MET A 1 -11.51 21.93 4.64
C MET A 1 -11.10 21.77 6.11
N ARG A 2 -10.26 22.65 6.67
CA ARG A 2 -9.90 22.65 8.11
C ARG A 2 -11.06 22.51 9.11
N GLN A 3 -12.11 23.32 8.99
CA GLN A 3 -13.29 23.23 9.86
C GLN A 3 -13.95 21.83 9.82
N ARG A 4 -13.98 21.18 8.65
CA ARG A 4 -14.50 19.81 8.53
C ARG A 4 -13.60 18.81 9.26
N MET A 5 -12.28 18.94 9.13
CA MET A 5 -11.32 18.08 9.84
C MET A 5 -11.45 18.21 11.35
N GLN A 6 -11.61 19.44 11.86
CA GLN A 6 -11.87 19.71 13.27
C GLN A 6 -13.16 19.02 13.73
N ILE A 7 -14.28 19.25 13.02
CA ILE A 7 -15.56 18.63 13.37
C ILE A 7 -15.46 17.10 13.38
N CYS A 8 -14.78 16.50 12.39
CA CYS A 8 -14.58 15.05 12.35
C CYS A 8 -13.78 14.57 13.57
N ALA A 9 -12.64 15.20 13.86
CA ALA A 9 -11.81 14.80 15.00
C ALA A 9 -12.55 14.97 16.35
N GLU A 10 -13.23 16.08 16.58
CA GLU A 10 -14.00 16.31 17.80
C GLU A 10 -15.20 15.35 17.94
N THR A 11 -15.83 14.98 16.82
CA THR A 11 -16.93 14.01 16.83
C THR A 11 -16.40 12.62 17.19
N LEU A 12 -15.31 12.19 16.56
CA LEU A 12 -14.70 10.88 16.84
C LEU A 12 -14.13 10.81 18.27
N ALA A 13 -13.62 11.93 18.81
CA ALA A 13 -13.22 12.03 20.21
C ALA A 13 -14.40 11.80 21.16
N LYS A 14 -15.56 12.42 20.89
CA LYS A 14 -16.78 12.26 21.71
C LYS A 14 -17.40 10.86 21.61
N LEU A 15 -17.21 10.17 20.50
CA LEU A 15 -17.67 8.79 20.29
C LEU A 15 -16.73 7.76 20.93
N SER A 16 -15.50 8.14 21.28
CA SER A 16 -14.54 7.22 21.89
C SER A 16 -14.78 7.08 23.40
N ASP A 17 -14.71 5.85 23.91
CA ASP A 17 -14.79 5.47 25.31
C ASP A 17 -13.90 4.25 25.61
N ASP A 18 -14.09 3.61 26.77
CA ASP A 18 -13.31 2.43 27.19
C ASP A 18 -13.56 1.18 26.34
N GLN A 19 -14.66 1.13 25.58
CA GLN A 19 -15.05 -0.01 24.75
C GLN A 19 -14.80 0.24 23.26
N PHE A 20 -14.78 1.49 22.82
CA PHE A 20 -14.60 1.87 21.42
C PHE A 20 -13.67 3.07 21.27
N THR A 21 -12.73 2.97 20.34
CA THR A 21 -11.79 4.06 20.06
C THR A 21 -11.82 4.38 18.59
N ALA A 22 -12.20 5.62 18.25
CA ALA A 22 -12.16 6.13 16.90
C ALA A 22 -10.98 7.08 16.71
N ARG A 23 -10.29 6.95 15.57
CA ARG A 23 -9.20 7.83 15.15
C ARG A 23 -9.43 8.30 13.73
N TYR A 24 -8.82 9.42 13.39
CA TYR A 24 -8.98 10.08 12.12
C TYR A 24 -7.68 10.09 11.33
N ILE A 25 -7.77 9.62 10.09
CA ILE A 25 -6.71 9.66 9.09
C ILE A 25 -7.19 10.61 8.00
N VAL A 26 -6.39 11.63 7.70
CA VAL A 26 -6.78 12.63 6.70
C VAL A 26 -6.28 12.19 5.32
N PRO A 27 -7.17 12.02 4.33
CA PRO A 27 -6.74 11.74 2.97
C PRO A 27 -6.06 12.97 2.36
N LEU A 28 -4.94 12.73 1.71
CA LEU A 28 -4.15 13.69 0.97
C LEU A 28 -4.36 13.45 -0.53
N PRO A 29 -4.64 14.50 -1.31
CA PRO A 29 -4.67 14.40 -2.76
C PRO A 29 -3.25 14.14 -3.28
N ARG A 30 -3.13 13.23 -4.24
CA ARG A 30 -1.85 12.73 -4.76
C ARG A 30 -1.10 13.74 -5.63
N ASP A 31 -1.85 14.56 -6.36
CA ASP A 31 -1.34 15.63 -7.22
C ASP A 31 -0.73 16.79 -6.42
N GLU A 32 -1.40 17.22 -5.35
CA GLU A 32 -0.94 18.35 -4.55
C GLU A 32 -1.19 18.14 -3.03
N PRO A 33 -0.38 17.31 -2.34
CA PRO A 33 -0.63 16.95 -0.93
C PRO A 33 -0.31 18.07 0.07
N MET A 34 0.61 18.98 -0.27
CA MET A 34 1.17 19.96 0.67
C MET A 34 0.15 20.97 1.22
N PRO A 35 -0.78 21.56 0.43
CA PRO A 35 -1.81 22.46 0.95
C PRO A 35 -2.69 21.80 2.02
N THR A 36 -3.13 20.56 1.80
CA THR A 36 -3.91 19.81 2.80
C THR A 36 -3.07 19.54 4.04
N TYR A 37 -1.83 19.07 3.86
CA TYR A 37 -0.91 18.82 4.96
C TYR A 37 -0.66 20.07 5.82
N HIS A 38 -0.43 21.23 5.22
CA HIS A 38 -0.28 22.49 5.94
C HIS A 38 -1.54 22.84 6.76
N GLN A 39 -2.74 22.59 6.23
CA GLN A 39 -3.97 22.78 7.00
C GLN A 39 -4.09 21.82 8.18
N VAL A 40 -3.61 20.58 8.05
CA VAL A 40 -3.53 19.62 9.17
C VAL A 40 -2.57 20.13 10.24
N ARG A 41 -1.36 20.56 9.85
CA ARG A 41 -0.37 21.11 10.80
C ARG A 41 -0.87 22.37 11.50
N GLN A 42 -1.50 23.28 10.76
CA GLN A 42 -2.09 24.48 11.33
C GLN A 42 -3.23 24.14 12.32
N LEU A 43 -4.09 23.17 12.00
CA LEU A 43 -5.14 22.71 12.91
C LEU A 43 -4.54 22.14 14.20
N LEU A 44 -3.50 21.31 14.12
CA LEU A 44 -2.83 20.74 15.29
C LEU A 44 -2.18 21.82 16.16
N GLN A 45 -1.64 22.88 15.57
CA GLN A 45 -1.10 24.03 16.30
C GLN A 45 -2.19 24.86 16.98
N GLU A 46 -3.28 25.16 16.28
CA GLU A 46 -4.40 25.97 16.78
C GLU A 46 -5.26 25.20 17.82
N GLN A 47 -5.36 23.88 17.67
CA GLN A 47 -6.18 23.00 18.51
C GLN A 47 -5.39 21.73 18.91
N PRO A 48 -4.42 21.84 19.84
CA PRO A 48 -3.55 20.71 20.20
C PRO A 48 -4.29 19.45 20.67
N HIS A 49 -5.46 19.61 21.29
CA HIS A 49 -6.29 18.48 21.74
C HIS A 49 -6.76 17.56 20.60
N VAL A 50 -6.86 18.07 19.36
CA VAL A 50 -7.23 17.29 18.17
C VAL A 50 -6.19 16.21 17.86
N ALA A 51 -4.94 16.38 18.29
CA ALA A 51 -3.87 15.40 18.09
C ALA A 51 -4.22 14.02 18.68
N GLN A 52 -5.03 13.96 19.74
CA GLN A 52 -5.46 12.70 20.35
C GLN A 52 -6.29 11.81 19.39
N THR A 53 -6.91 12.43 18.38
CA THR A 53 -7.80 11.75 17.42
C THR A 53 -7.26 11.77 16.00
N LEU A 54 -6.66 12.87 15.55
CA LEU A 54 -6.04 12.99 14.23
C LEU A 54 -4.60 12.44 14.29
N VAL A 55 -4.44 11.19 13.87
CA VAL A 55 -3.21 10.39 14.09
C VAL A 55 -2.46 10.04 12.80
N GLY A 56 -3.05 10.35 11.64
CA GLY A 56 -2.42 9.96 10.39
C GLY A 56 -2.92 10.68 9.15
N LEU A 57 -2.22 10.36 8.09
CA LEU A 57 -2.41 10.87 6.73
C LEU A 57 -2.47 9.67 5.78
N ASP A 58 -3.18 9.82 4.67
CA ASP A 58 -3.27 8.76 3.67
C ASP A 58 -3.15 9.31 2.25
N PHE A 59 -2.43 8.63 1.38
CA PHE A 59 -2.45 8.90 -0.05
C PHE A 59 -3.47 7.98 -0.70
N ALA A 60 -4.69 8.48 -0.91
CA ALA A 60 -5.80 7.73 -1.51
C ALA A 60 -6.15 8.25 -2.92
N SER A 61 -7.26 7.78 -3.48
CA SER A 61 -7.75 8.15 -4.81
C SER A 61 -6.86 7.63 -5.95
N ARG A 62 -6.72 8.36 -7.06
CA ARG A 62 -6.04 7.89 -8.28
C ARG A 62 -4.59 7.48 -8.01
N GLU A 63 -4.32 6.18 -8.01
CA GLU A 63 -2.97 5.62 -7.85
C GLU A 63 -2.08 5.85 -9.09
N GLU A 64 -2.62 5.61 -10.28
CA GLU A 64 -1.89 5.66 -11.56
C GLU A 64 -1.29 7.05 -11.84
N GLY A 65 -0.05 7.08 -12.32
CA GLY A 65 0.71 8.30 -12.57
C GLY A 65 1.37 8.92 -11.32
N PHE A 66 1.19 8.34 -10.13
CA PHE A 66 1.71 8.87 -8.87
C PHE A 66 2.65 7.90 -8.14
N PRO A 67 3.86 7.61 -8.68
CA PRO A 67 4.79 6.69 -8.05
C PRO A 67 5.23 7.19 -6.66
N PRO A 68 5.44 6.29 -5.68
CA PRO A 68 5.85 6.65 -4.32
C PRO A 68 7.04 7.61 -4.27
N LYS A 69 7.98 7.48 -5.22
CA LYS A 69 9.17 8.35 -5.33
C LYS A 69 8.89 9.86 -5.34
N LEU A 70 7.71 10.28 -5.81
CA LEU A 70 7.31 11.69 -5.84
C LEU A 70 7.17 12.28 -4.43
N TYR A 71 6.86 11.44 -3.45
CA TYR A 71 6.56 11.87 -2.08
C TYR A 71 7.77 11.85 -1.15
N ARG A 72 8.99 11.56 -1.63
CA ARG A 72 10.22 11.58 -0.79
C ARG A 72 10.37 12.88 0.02
N LYS A 73 10.17 14.03 -0.62
CA LYS A 73 10.27 15.33 0.06
C LYS A 73 9.17 15.53 1.09
N PHE A 74 7.96 15.04 0.81
CA PHE A 74 6.85 15.05 1.76
C PHE A 74 7.19 14.24 3.01
N PHE A 75 7.62 12.98 2.87
CA PHE A 75 7.98 12.13 4.01
C PHE A 75 9.16 12.71 4.81
N GLN A 76 10.14 13.31 4.14
CA GLN A 76 11.23 14.02 4.82
C GLN A 76 10.73 15.22 5.63
N GLN A 77 9.80 16.01 5.09
CA GLN A 77 9.21 17.14 5.79
C GLN A 77 8.36 16.67 6.98
N LEU A 78 7.50 15.66 6.77
CA LEU A 78 6.71 15.03 7.82
C LEU A 78 7.59 14.55 8.97
N GLN A 79 8.69 13.86 8.67
CA GLN A 79 9.60 13.38 9.71
C GLN A 79 10.23 14.52 10.52
N LYS A 80 10.63 15.63 9.87
CA LYS A 80 11.14 16.82 10.57
C LYS A 80 10.07 17.40 11.49
N ASP A 81 8.85 17.51 11.00
CA ASP A 81 7.73 18.10 11.74
C ASP A 81 7.29 17.24 12.94
N ASN A 82 7.33 15.91 12.77
CA ASN A 82 7.08 14.91 13.81
C ASN A 82 8.17 14.94 14.90
N VAL A 83 9.45 15.03 14.52
CA VAL A 83 10.56 15.19 15.48
C VAL A 83 10.45 16.51 16.24
N ALA A 84 10.07 17.60 15.56
CA ALA A 84 9.90 18.89 16.21
C ALA A 84 8.67 18.96 17.13
N ASN A 85 7.64 18.14 16.89
CA ASN A 85 6.38 18.17 17.63
C ASN A 85 5.87 16.73 17.89
N PRO A 86 6.50 15.98 18.81
CA PRO A 86 6.19 14.56 19.03
C PRO A 86 4.75 14.31 19.54
N GLU A 87 4.17 15.27 20.27
CA GLU A 87 2.76 15.23 20.73
C GLU A 87 1.73 15.29 19.57
N GLN A 88 2.18 15.74 18.39
CA GLN A 88 1.39 15.92 17.17
C GLN A 88 1.85 14.96 16.07
N TRP A 89 2.32 13.77 16.46
CA TRP A 89 2.86 12.79 15.54
C TRP A 89 1.80 12.32 14.55
N LEU A 90 2.13 12.36 13.25
CA LEU A 90 1.29 11.79 12.20
C LEU A 90 1.98 10.61 11.54
N SER A 91 1.30 9.48 11.49
CA SER A 91 1.71 8.30 10.73
C SER A 91 1.11 8.32 9.32
N VAL A 92 1.72 7.59 8.38
CA VAL A 92 1.21 7.49 7.01
C VAL A 92 0.65 6.09 6.76
N VAL A 93 -0.60 6.06 6.27
CA VAL A 93 -1.18 4.93 5.55
C VAL A 93 -1.08 5.25 4.05
N TYR A 94 -1.00 4.25 3.18
CA TYR A 94 -0.75 4.50 1.77
C TYR A 94 -1.48 3.49 0.89
N HIS A 95 -2.47 3.93 0.10
CA HIS A 95 -3.09 3.06 -0.92
C HIS A 95 -2.06 2.73 -2.01
N VAL A 96 -1.80 1.45 -2.28
CA VAL A 96 -0.83 1.07 -3.32
C VAL A 96 -1.04 -0.36 -3.79
N GLY A 97 -0.76 -0.60 -5.06
CA GLY A 97 -0.94 -1.88 -5.69
C GLY A 97 -2.41 -2.26 -5.83
N GLU A 98 -3.32 -1.29 -5.86
CA GLU A 98 -4.76 -1.50 -6.08
C GLU A 98 -5.10 -1.32 -7.56
N THR A 99 -4.68 -0.18 -8.14
CA THR A 99 -4.87 0.17 -9.55
C THR A 99 -3.51 0.47 -10.20
N PHE A 100 -3.08 -0.41 -11.11
CA PHE A 100 -1.71 -0.43 -11.61
C PHE A 100 -1.62 -0.83 -13.09
N PHE A 101 -2.58 -0.39 -13.91
CA PHE A 101 -2.61 -0.71 -15.33
C PHE A 101 -1.72 0.20 -16.20
N ASP A 102 -1.08 1.20 -15.58
CA ASP A 102 -0.11 2.11 -16.18
C ASP A 102 1.34 1.61 -16.12
N LYS A 103 1.56 0.41 -15.56
CA LYS A 103 2.90 -0.14 -15.31
C LYS A 103 2.95 -1.66 -15.36
N SER A 104 4.17 -2.19 -15.40
CA SER A 104 4.42 -3.62 -15.28
C SER A 104 4.08 -4.16 -13.88
N LEU A 105 3.86 -5.47 -13.79
CA LEU A 105 3.63 -6.14 -12.50
C LEU A 105 4.83 -6.02 -11.55
N GLU A 106 6.06 -6.04 -12.09
CA GLU A 106 7.27 -5.83 -11.30
C GLU A 106 7.29 -4.44 -10.64
N SER A 107 6.96 -3.42 -11.43
CA SER A 107 6.83 -2.04 -11.00
C SER A 107 5.70 -1.86 -9.97
N ALA A 108 4.55 -2.49 -10.16
CA ALA A 108 3.46 -2.47 -9.19
C ALA A 108 3.86 -3.09 -7.83
N ALA A 109 4.57 -4.23 -7.85
CA ALA A 109 5.11 -4.84 -6.64
C ALA A 109 6.17 -3.94 -5.97
N ARG A 110 7.06 -3.32 -6.78
CA ARG A 110 8.05 -2.36 -6.29
C ARG A 110 7.41 -1.16 -5.60
N TRP A 111 6.34 -0.58 -6.15
CA TRP A 111 5.65 0.56 -5.53
C TRP A 111 5.19 0.25 -4.10
N CYS A 112 4.71 -0.97 -3.84
CA CYS A 112 4.32 -1.39 -2.50
C CYS A 112 5.51 -1.36 -1.54
N HIS A 113 6.67 -1.88 -1.95
CA HIS A 113 7.88 -1.83 -1.13
C HIS A 113 8.39 -0.40 -0.96
N GLU A 114 8.39 0.41 -2.02
CA GLU A 114 8.85 1.80 -1.94
C GLU A 114 7.99 2.66 -1.02
N ALA A 115 6.66 2.48 -1.02
CA ALA A 115 5.78 3.16 -0.07
C ALA A 115 6.17 2.84 1.38
N ALA A 116 6.44 1.57 1.67
CA ALA A 116 6.94 1.16 3.00
C ALA A 116 8.32 1.75 3.31
N LEU A 117 9.26 1.75 2.35
CA LEU A 117 10.61 2.31 2.51
C LEU A 117 10.61 3.82 2.77
N LEU A 118 9.61 4.55 2.28
CA LEU A 118 9.41 5.97 2.60
C LEU A 118 8.97 6.19 4.05
N GLY A 119 8.41 5.17 4.69
CA GLY A 119 7.94 5.21 6.08
C GLY A 119 6.44 4.99 6.25
N ALA A 120 5.71 4.58 5.21
CA ALA A 120 4.31 4.18 5.36
C ALA A 120 4.21 3.01 6.34
N LYS A 121 3.33 3.14 7.34
CA LYS A 121 3.13 2.15 8.40
C LYS A 121 2.17 1.05 7.98
N ARG A 122 1.18 1.42 7.17
CA ARG A 122 0.17 0.51 6.63
C ARG A 122 -0.02 0.79 5.14
N LEU A 123 -0.28 -0.25 4.37
CA LEU A 123 -0.51 -0.19 2.94
C LEU A 123 -1.92 -0.67 2.63
N GLY A 124 -2.71 0.15 1.94
CA GLY A 124 -4.04 -0.21 1.48
C GLY A 124 -3.98 -1.16 0.29
N HIS A 125 -4.79 -2.21 0.33
CA HIS A 125 -5.03 -3.21 -0.73
C HIS A 125 -3.86 -4.14 -1.04
N CYS A 126 -2.80 -3.63 -1.69
CA CYS A 126 -1.68 -4.43 -2.19
C CYS A 126 -2.10 -5.64 -3.05
N ILE A 127 -3.13 -5.49 -3.90
CA ILE A 127 -3.57 -6.52 -4.86
C ILE A 127 -2.38 -7.00 -5.71
N ALA A 128 -1.52 -6.07 -6.14
CA ALA A 128 -0.29 -6.36 -6.90
C ALA A 128 0.68 -7.35 -6.21
N LEU A 129 0.62 -7.51 -4.89
CA LEU A 129 1.47 -8.47 -4.16
C LEU A 129 0.80 -9.84 -3.96
N GLY A 130 -0.54 -9.87 -3.94
CA GLY A 130 -1.30 -11.08 -3.66
C GLY A 130 -1.82 -11.81 -4.91
N MET A 131 -2.13 -11.08 -5.98
CA MET A 131 -2.72 -11.65 -7.20
C MET A 131 -1.70 -12.45 -8.01
N ASP A 132 -2.10 -13.61 -8.53
CA ASP A 132 -1.23 -14.38 -9.41
C ASP A 132 -0.93 -13.61 -10.71
N PRO A 133 0.33 -13.51 -11.15
CA PRO A 133 0.70 -12.77 -12.35
C PRO A 133 -0.03 -13.21 -13.62
N ALA A 134 -0.34 -14.50 -13.79
CA ALA A 134 -1.08 -14.99 -14.96
C ALA A 134 -2.52 -14.48 -14.95
N VAL A 135 -3.14 -14.41 -13.77
CA VAL A 135 -4.46 -13.79 -13.61
C VAL A 135 -4.39 -12.30 -13.91
N ALA A 136 -3.40 -11.60 -13.35
CA ALA A 136 -3.24 -10.16 -13.52
C ALA A 136 -3.15 -9.75 -15.00
N ILE A 137 -2.35 -10.45 -15.81
CA ILE A 137 -2.23 -10.14 -17.25
C ILE A 137 -3.49 -10.52 -18.04
N SER A 138 -4.35 -11.40 -17.52
CA SER A 138 -5.58 -11.84 -18.19
C SER A 138 -6.75 -10.86 -18.03
N ARG A 139 -6.64 -9.89 -17.10
CA ARG A 139 -7.71 -8.94 -16.74
C ARG A 139 -8.14 -8.05 -17.90
N ARG A 140 -7.25 -7.75 -18.85
CA ARG A 140 -7.56 -7.06 -20.12
C ARG A 140 -6.48 -7.35 -21.18
N PRO A 141 -6.77 -7.16 -22.48
CA PRO A 141 -5.75 -7.32 -23.52
C PRO A 141 -4.50 -6.47 -23.25
N GLN A 142 -3.32 -7.09 -23.38
CA GLN A 142 -2.02 -6.44 -23.20
C GLN A 142 -1.83 -5.77 -21.82
N ALA A 143 -2.51 -6.27 -20.79
CA ALA A 143 -2.38 -5.74 -19.44
C ALA A 143 -0.94 -5.85 -18.93
N HIS A 144 -0.40 -4.75 -18.41
CA HIS A 144 0.93 -4.67 -17.78
C HIS A 144 2.11 -4.98 -18.73
N GLU A 145 1.87 -5.11 -20.03
CA GLU A 145 2.92 -5.36 -21.04
C GLU A 145 3.68 -4.11 -21.44
N ALA A 146 3.36 -2.95 -20.86
CA ALA A 146 4.08 -1.71 -21.11
C ALA A 146 4.17 -0.85 -19.85
N GLU A 147 5.22 -0.05 -19.76
CA GLU A 147 5.41 0.98 -18.75
C GLU A 147 6.22 2.14 -19.33
N LEU A 148 6.20 3.30 -18.67
CA LEU A 148 7.02 4.45 -19.09
C LEU A 148 8.52 4.14 -18.95
N VAL A 149 9.36 4.75 -19.79
CA VAL A 149 10.83 4.66 -19.71
C VAL A 149 11.31 4.99 -18.29
N SER A 150 10.79 6.05 -17.66
CA SER A 150 11.16 6.46 -16.31
C SER A 150 10.79 5.42 -15.25
N GLU A 151 9.71 4.69 -15.48
CA GLU A 151 9.27 3.59 -14.61
C GLU A 151 10.15 2.35 -14.81
N ARG A 152 10.50 2.02 -16.06
CA ARG A 152 11.43 0.93 -16.37
C ARG A 152 12.82 1.18 -15.78
N LEU A 153 13.33 2.41 -15.88
CA LEU A 153 14.61 2.82 -15.30
C LEU A 153 14.65 2.62 -13.79
N ASP A 154 13.56 2.96 -13.09
CA ASP A 154 13.46 2.70 -11.66
C ASP A 154 13.41 1.20 -11.34
N GLN A 155 12.67 0.41 -12.14
CA GLN A 155 12.60 -1.03 -11.94
C GLN A 155 13.97 -1.69 -12.13
N ILE A 156 14.75 -1.26 -13.14
CA ILE A 156 16.13 -1.71 -13.34
C ILE A 156 16.99 -1.34 -12.11
N ALA A 157 16.91 -0.10 -11.65
CA ALA A 157 17.68 0.35 -10.48
C ALA A 157 17.32 -0.45 -9.22
N TYR A 158 16.05 -0.81 -9.05
CA TYR A 158 15.56 -1.62 -7.95
C TYR A 158 16.06 -3.07 -8.03
N ASP A 159 15.95 -3.71 -9.20
CA ASP A 159 16.45 -5.06 -9.44
C ASP A 159 17.98 -5.15 -9.20
N LEU A 160 18.75 -4.17 -9.67
CA LEU A 160 20.20 -4.09 -9.43
C LEU A 160 20.52 -3.91 -7.93
N ARG A 161 19.76 -3.06 -7.22
CA ARG A 161 19.96 -2.84 -5.77
C ARG A 161 19.69 -4.11 -4.96
N HIS A 162 18.70 -4.90 -5.37
CA HIS A 162 18.26 -6.11 -4.68
C HIS A 162 18.69 -7.39 -5.39
N ALA A 163 19.75 -7.33 -6.22
CA ALA A 163 20.17 -8.44 -7.07
C ALA A 163 20.40 -9.73 -6.28
N VAL A 164 21.18 -9.65 -5.20
CA VAL A 164 21.53 -10.80 -4.35
C VAL A 164 20.30 -11.49 -3.74
N PRO A 165 19.41 -10.81 -3.00
CA PRO A 165 18.23 -11.47 -2.44
C PRO A 165 17.22 -11.92 -3.51
N LEU A 166 17.11 -11.22 -4.64
CA LEU A 166 16.24 -11.65 -5.75
C LEU A 166 16.76 -12.93 -6.42
N GLN A 167 18.07 -13.02 -6.66
CA GLN A 167 18.72 -14.23 -7.19
C GLN A 167 18.56 -15.41 -6.23
N ALA A 168 18.63 -15.18 -4.92
CA ALA A 168 18.40 -16.22 -3.91
C ALA A 168 16.97 -16.80 -3.96
N LEU A 169 15.99 -16.02 -4.47
CA LEU A 169 14.61 -16.46 -4.71
C LEU A 169 14.40 -17.02 -6.13
N GLY A 170 15.47 -17.16 -6.92
CA GLY A 170 15.42 -17.71 -8.27
C GLY A 170 15.05 -16.71 -9.37
N VAL A 171 15.14 -15.41 -9.10
CA VAL A 171 15.01 -14.38 -10.15
C VAL A 171 16.32 -14.25 -10.92
N THR A 172 16.28 -14.34 -12.25
CA THR A 172 17.46 -14.04 -13.06
C THR A 172 17.73 -12.54 -13.09
N ILE A 173 18.91 -12.14 -12.61
CA ILE A 173 19.40 -10.75 -12.66
C ILE A 173 20.70 -10.76 -13.47
N ASP A 174 20.60 -10.45 -14.76
CA ASP A 174 21.77 -10.18 -15.62
C ASP A 174 22.15 -8.71 -15.48
N GLU A 175 23.10 -8.42 -14.58
CA GLU A 175 23.51 -7.05 -14.31
C GLU A 175 24.09 -6.33 -15.54
N ALA A 176 24.79 -7.04 -16.41
CA ALA A 176 25.40 -6.44 -17.59
C ALA A 176 24.32 -6.02 -18.59
N ALA A 177 23.35 -6.90 -18.85
CA ALA A 177 22.21 -6.60 -19.72
C ALA A 177 21.35 -5.47 -19.15
N LEU A 178 21.06 -5.49 -17.83
CA LEU A 178 20.27 -4.45 -17.17
C LEU A 178 20.97 -3.07 -17.23
N ARG A 179 22.29 -3.02 -17.04
CA ARG A 179 23.06 -1.76 -17.13
C ARG A 179 23.09 -1.23 -18.57
N ALA A 180 23.25 -2.10 -19.56
CA ALA A 180 23.18 -1.71 -20.97
C ALA A 180 21.78 -1.19 -21.34
N GLU A 181 20.72 -1.85 -20.87
CA GLU A 181 19.33 -1.37 -21.03
C GLU A 181 19.14 0.00 -20.36
N GLN A 182 19.64 0.17 -19.13
CA GLN A 182 19.56 1.44 -18.40
C GLN A 182 20.25 2.58 -19.15
N GLU A 183 21.44 2.36 -19.69
CA GLU A 183 22.17 3.37 -20.47
C GLU A 183 21.40 3.77 -21.74
N ALA A 184 20.88 2.77 -22.48
CA ALA A 184 20.10 3.02 -23.69
C ALA A 184 18.79 3.79 -23.41
N LEU A 185 18.07 3.41 -22.35
CA LEU A 185 16.82 4.05 -21.95
C LEU A 185 17.03 5.47 -21.39
N SER A 186 18.14 5.72 -20.71
CA SER A 186 18.44 7.05 -20.13
C SER A 186 18.60 8.15 -21.18
N GLN A 187 18.81 7.78 -22.45
CA GLN A 187 18.92 8.71 -23.58
C GLN A 187 17.60 8.91 -24.32
N ARG A 188 16.53 8.19 -23.96
CA ARG A 188 15.21 8.27 -24.60
C ARG A 188 14.31 9.29 -23.91
N ALA A 189 13.31 9.78 -24.64
CA ALA A 189 12.19 10.50 -24.04
C ALA A 189 11.38 9.56 -23.13
N ASP A 190 10.63 10.14 -22.19
CA ASP A 190 9.77 9.38 -21.27
C ASP A 190 8.49 8.90 -21.97
N ASP A 191 8.66 7.91 -22.84
CA ASP A 191 7.61 7.26 -23.63
C ASP A 191 7.44 5.79 -23.17
N TRP A 192 6.55 5.04 -23.80
CA TRP A 192 6.28 3.65 -23.45
C TRP A 192 7.40 2.70 -23.90
N VAL A 193 7.65 1.70 -23.05
CA VAL A 193 8.49 0.53 -23.35
C VAL A 193 7.63 -0.72 -23.22
N GLU A 194 7.46 -1.43 -24.34
CA GLU A 194 6.75 -2.69 -24.37
C GLU A 194 7.65 -3.84 -23.93
N ARG A 195 7.14 -4.66 -23.03
CA ARG A 195 7.75 -5.87 -22.50
C ARG A 195 6.62 -6.90 -22.32
N PRO A 196 6.37 -7.77 -23.31
CA PRO A 196 5.38 -8.83 -23.16
C PRO A 196 5.82 -9.85 -22.10
N TYR A 197 4.86 -10.61 -21.56
CA TYR A 197 5.14 -11.63 -20.56
C TYR A 197 5.40 -13.00 -21.18
N THR A 198 6.49 -13.63 -20.78
CA THR A 198 6.73 -15.07 -20.99
C THR A 198 6.36 -15.84 -19.73
N ALA A 199 6.16 -17.17 -19.85
CA ALA A 199 5.91 -18.02 -18.69
C ALA A 199 7.03 -17.92 -17.63
N GLN A 200 8.29 -17.81 -18.06
CA GLN A 200 9.43 -17.58 -17.17
C GLN A 200 9.31 -16.24 -16.45
N ARG A 201 9.02 -15.14 -17.17
CA ARG A 201 8.91 -13.82 -16.55
C ARG A 201 7.77 -13.76 -15.54
N LEU A 202 6.62 -14.39 -15.80
CA LEU A 202 5.53 -14.50 -14.82
C LEU A 202 5.98 -15.23 -13.55
N GLN A 203 6.79 -16.29 -13.69
CA GLN A 203 7.38 -16.98 -12.54
C GLN A 203 8.31 -16.06 -11.75
N GLU A 204 9.15 -15.28 -12.43
CA GLU A 204 10.02 -14.31 -11.78
C GLU A 204 9.23 -13.17 -11.10
N VAL A 205 8.07 -12.76 -11.64
CA VAL A 205 7.16 -11.83 -10.96
C VAL A 205 6.65 -12.43 -9.65
N ARG A 206 6.26 -13.72 -9.63
CA ARG A 206 5.87 -14.39 -8.38
C ARG A 206 6.98 -14.34 -7.34
N GLN A 207 8.24 -14.47 -7.76
CA GLN A 207 9.38 -14.38 -6.83
C GLN A 207 9.64 -12.95 -6.36
N ARG A 208 9.44 -11.94 -7.20
CA ARG A 208 9.47 -10.52 -6.78
C ARG A 208 8.35 -10.20 -5.79
N GLN A 209 7.14 -10.73 -5.98
CA GLN A 209 6.05 -10.60 -4.99
C GLN A 209 6.44 -11.25 -3.66
N THR A 210 7.02 -12.47 -3.68
CA THR A 210 7.55 -13.13 -2.48
C THR A 210 8.60 -12.27 -1.78
N PHE A 211 9.56 -11.74 -2.54
CA PHE A 211 10.60 -10.85 -2.01
C PHE A 211 9.98 -9.65 -1.30
N VAL A 212 9.04 -8.95 -1.94
CA VAL A 212 8.41 -7.76 -1.35
C VAL A 212 7.63 -8.12 -0.09
N LEU A 213 6.83 -9.19 -0.10
CA LEU A 213 6.11 -9.63 1.10
C LEU A 213 7.05 -9.95 2.27
N GLN A 214 8.20 -10.57 2.01
CA GLN A 214 9.23 -10.82 3.02
C GLN A 214 9.83 -9.53 3.57
N GLN A 215 10.10 -8.54 2.71
CA GLN A 215 10.59 -7.23 3.15
C GLN A 215 9.56 -6.50 4.01
N LEU A 216 8.29 -6.47 3.58
CA LEU A 216 7.21 -5.85 4.36
C LEU A 216 7.03 -6.52 5.74
N ALA A 217 7.12 -7.85 5.80
CA ALA A 217 7.09 -8.58 7.07
C ALA A 217 8.26 -8.20 8.00
N GLN A 218 9.48 -8.13 7.46
CA GLN A 218 10.67 -7.71 8.23
C GLN A 218 10.57 -6.27 8.74
N MET A 219 9.95 -5.38 7.95
CA MET A 219 9.71 -3.99 8.31
C MET A 219 8.56 -3.82 9.31
N GLY A 220 7.77 -4.86 9.55
CA GLY A 220 6.56 -4.81 10.35
C GLY A 220 5.43 -4.02 9.69
N THR A 221 5.53 -3.75 8.38
CA THR A 221 4.50 -3.05 7.61
C THR A 221 3.22 -3.90 7.56
N VAL A 222 2.08 -3.24 7.72
CA VAL A 222 0.76 -3.88 7.71
C VAL A 222 0.11 -3.71 6.35
N ILE A 223 -0.52 -4.75 5.82
CA ILE A 223 -1.40 -4.66 4.66
C ILE A 223 -2.86 -4.62 5.14
N GLU A 224 -3.64 -3.68 4.65
CA GLU A 224 -5.07 -3.56 4.87
C GLU A 224 -5.78 -4.14 3.65
N CYS A 225 -6.34 -5.35 3.78
CA CYS A 225 -7.04 -6.03 2.70
C CYS A 225 -8.55 -5.80 2.82
N CYS A 226 -9.18 -5.37 1.72
CA CYS A 226 -10.60 -5.05 1.65
C CYS A 226 -11.32 -5.97 0.65
N PRO A 227 -11.71 -7.21 1.03
CA PRO A 227 -12.24 -8.21 0.11
C PRO A 227 -13.31 -7.74 -0.86
N THR A 228 -14.40 -7.14 -0.36
CA THR A 228 -15.51 -6.71 -1.22
C THR A 228 -15.08 -5.58 -2.15
N SER A 229 -14.32 -4.60 -1.66
CA SER A 229 -13.81 -3.50 -2.49
C SER A 229 -12.92 -4.01 -3.63
N ASN A 230 -12.00 -4.92 -3.32
CA ASN A 230 -11.10 -5.52 -4.29
C ASN A 230 -11.86 -6.23 -5.43
N LEU A 231 -12.96 -6.93 -5.11
CA LEU A 231 -13.82 -7.61 -6.09
C LEU A 231 -14.67 -6.63 -6.90
N ARG A 232 -15.18 -5.57 -6.26
CA ARG A 232 -16.13 -4.64 -6.89
C ARG A 232 -15.43 -3.60 -7.77
N ILE A 233 -14.33 -3.04 -7.30
CA ILE A 233 -13.64 -1.91 -7.93
C ILE A 233 -12.14 -2.12 -8.13
N GLY A 234 -11.48 -2.93 -7.29
CA GLY A 234 -10.05 -3.26 -7.45
C GLY A 234 -9.76 -4.20 -8.63
N GLY A 235 -10.80 -4.71 -9.27
CA GLY A 235 -10.79 -5.55 -10.47
C GLY A 235 -10.16 -6.93 -10.28
N VAL A 236 -10.24 -7.47 -9.05
CA VAL A 236 -10.08 -8.90 -8.80
C VAL A 236 -11.24 -9.65 -9.46
N PRO A 237 -10.99 -10.68 -10.27
CA PRO A 237 -12.03 -11.29 -11.11
C PRO A 237 -13.06 -12.10 -10.30
N ASP A 238 -12.60 -12.81 -9.27
CA ASP A 238 -13.42 -13.73 -8.48
C ASP A 238 -12.75 -14.03 -7.12
N ALA A 239 -13.45 -14.80 -6.29
CA ALA A 239 -12.98 -15.15 -4.96
C ALA A 239 -11.77 -16.11 -4.95
N GLU A 240 -11.67 -17.02 -5.93
CA GLU A 240 -10.59 -18.00 -6.02
C GLU A 240 -9.25 -17.31 -6.27
N HIS A 241 -9.25 -16.26 -7.09
CA HIS A 241 -8.05 -15.50 -7.43
C HIS A 241 -7.83 -14.27 -6.55
N HIS A 242 -8.58 -14.14 -5.45
CA HIS A 242 -8.47 -12.99 -4.57
C HIS A 242 -7.09 -12.94 -3.86
N PRO A 243 -6.42 -11.77 -3.78
CA PRO A 243 -5.07 -11.66 -3.21
C PRO A 243 -4.96 -12.14 -1.75
N ILE A 244 -6.08 -12.17 -1.01
CA ILE A 244 -6.13 -12.62 0.40
C ILE A 244 -5.47 -13.98 0.61
N HIS A 245 -5.60 -14.93 -0.33
CA HIS A 245 -5.05 -16.28 -0.19
C HIS A 245 -3.54 -16.23 0.01
N ARG A 246 -2.87 -15.47 -0.85
CA ARG A 246 -1.41 -15.30 -0.81
C ARG A 246 -1.00 -14.43 0.38
N LEU A 247 -1.77 -13.40 0.71
CA LEU A 247 -1.47 -12.54 1.86
C LEU A 247 -1.55 -13.33 3.18
N LEU A 248 -2.58 -14.17 3.38
CA LEU A 248 -2.71 -15.04 4.54
C LEU A 248 -1.61 -16.10 4.64
N ALA A 249 -1.17 -16.65 3.50
CA ALA A 249 -0.07 -17.62 3.43
C ALA A 249 1.32 -17.00 3.66
N SER A 250 1.45 -15.68 3.58
CA SER A 250 2.69 -14.95 3.86
C SER A 250 2.86 -14.63 5.35
N ASP A 251 4.02 -14.09 5.74
CA ASP A 251 4.29 -13.64 7.11
C ASP A 251 3.98 -12.15 7.35
N VAL A 252 3.40 -11.44 6.37
CA VAL A 252 3.09 -10.02 6.51
C VAL A 252 2.04 -9.77 7.59
N ASN A 253 2.15 -8.65 8.30
CA ASN A 253 1.07 -8.18 9.16
C ASN A 253 -0.14 -7.83 8.27
N LEU A 254 -1.31 -8.32 8.63
CA LEU A 254 -2.50 -8.26 7.77
C LEU A 254 -3.73 -7.90 8.60
N CYS A 255 -4.52 -6.96 8.08
CA CYS A 255 -5.86 -6.64 8.57
C CYS A 255 -6.88 -6.92 7.47
N ILE A 256 -8.06 -7.39 7.89
CA ILE A 256 -9.26 -7.38 7.05
C ILE A 256 -10.02 -6.09 7.36
N CYS A 257 -10.35 -5.31 6.33
CA CYS A 257 -10.98 -4.00 6.42
C CYS A 257 -12.20 -3.94 5.49
N THR A 258 -13.06 -2.94 5.69
CA THR A 258 -14.30 -2.76 4.91
C THR A 258 -14.18 -1.80 3.73
N ASP A 259 -13.14 -0.96 3.73
CA ASP A 259 -13.03 0.20 2.83
C ASP A 259 -14.23 1.15 2.98
N ASP A 260 -15.15 1.17 2.00
CA ASP A 260 -16.37 1.96 1.99
C ASP A 260 -17.64 1.13 2.34
N PRO A 261 -17.89 0.79 3.62
CA PRO A 261 -18.98 -0.11 4.01
C PRO A 261 -20.37 0.38 3.59
N GLY A 262 -20.59 1.70 3.58
CA GLY A 262 -21.86 2.29 3.16
C GLY A 262 -22.10 2.24 1.64
N VAL A 263 -21.04 2.19 0.83
CA VAL A 263 -21.14 2.06 -0.64
C VAL A 263 -21.38 0.61 -1.02
N PHE A 264 -20.70 -0.32 -0.34
CA PHE A 264 -20.77 -1.75 -0.64
C PHE A 264 -21.87 -2.51 0.10
N ASP A 265 -22.57 -1.86 1.04
CA ASP A 265 -23.59 -2.47 1.91
C ASP A 265 -23.06 -3.70 2.66
N ILE A 266 -21.90 -3.51 3.31
CA ILE A 266 -21.17 -4.55 4.04
C ILE A 266 -20.77 -4.08 5.44
N THR A 267 -20.45 -5.04 6.30
CA THR A 267 -19.91 -4.81 7.64
C THR A 267 -18.55 -5.48 7.79
N LEU A 268 -17.80 -5.14 8.84
CA LEU A 268 -16.55 -5.86 9.13
C LEU A 268 -16.80 -7.35 9.37
N ALA A 269 -17.93 -7.70 10.02
CA ALA A 269 -18.30 -9.08 10.26
C ALA A 269 -18.52 -9.86 8.95
N SER A 270 -19.19 -9.25 7.96
CA SER A 270 -19.40 -9.88 6.66
C SER A 270 -18.10 -10.02 5.86
N GLU A 271 -17.14 -9.10 5.97
CA GLU A 271 -15.82 -9.26 5.33
C GLU A 271 -15.04 -10.42 5.94
N ILE A 272 -15.08 -10.57 7.26
CA ILE A 272 -14.44 -11.70 7.96
C ILE A 272 -15.12 -13.02 7.59
N GLU A 273 -16.46 -13.06 7.59
CA GLU A 273 -17.23 -14.23 7.15
C GLU A 273 -16.91 -14.58 5.70
N TRP A 274 -16.81 -13.58 4.81
CA TRP A 274 -16.41 -13.78 3.44
C TRP A 274 -15.04 -14.47 3.34
N VAL A 275 -14.05 -14.05 4.13
CA VAL A 275 -12.72 -14.71 4.15
C VAL A 275 -12.83 -16.15 4.66
N LEU A 276 -13.62 -16.43 5.68
CA LEU A 276 -13.83 -17.79 6.19
C LEU A 276 -14.53 -18.70 5.16
N CYS A 277 -15.48 -18.17 4.39
CA CYS A 277 -16.20 -18.94 3.38
C CYS A 277 -15.37 -19.27 2.13
N HIS A 278 -14.36 -18.44 1.82
CA HIS A 278 -13.60 -18.58 0.56
C HIS A 278 -12.17 -19.07 0.77
N THR A 279 -11.71 -19.22 2.00
CA THR A 279 -10.36 -19.72 2.32
C THR A 279 -10.44 -20.99 3.17
N GLU A 280 -9.32 -21.69 3.29
CA GLU A 280 -9.22 -22.91 4.13
C GLU A 280 -9.14 -22.60 5.65
N TYR A 281 -9.32 -21.35 6.06
CA TYR A 281 -9.18 -20.95 7.46
C TYR A 281 -10.46 -21.19 8.26
N THR A 282 -10.31 -21.83 9.41
CA THR A 282 -11.30 -21.80 10.50
C THR A 282 -11.28 -20.45 11.24
N PRO A 283 -12.34 -20.08 11.98
CA PRO A 283 -12.32 -18.89 12.84
C PRO A 283 -11.10 -18.83 13.77
N GLU A 284 -10.74 -19.96 14.40
CA GLU A 284 -9.63 -20.06 15.33
C GLU A 284 -8.28 -19.88 14.63
N SER A 285 -8.07 -20.52 13.47
CA SER A 285 -6.83 -20.38 12.71
C SER A 285 -6.69 -19.00 12.09
N LEU A 286 -7.79 -18.37 11.66
CA LEU A 286 -7.79 -17.00 11.13
C LEU A 286 -7.44 -16.00 12.22
N ALA A 287 -8.09 -16.09 13.39
CA ALA A 287 -7.79 -15.24 14.54
C ALA A 287 -6.34 -15.40 14.98
N LYS A 288 -5.81 -16.63 14.98
CA LYS A 288 -4.39 -16.88 15.27
C LYS A 288 -3.46 -16.26 14.22
N ARG A 289 -3.81 -16.32 12.93
CA ARG A 289 -3.00 -15.75 11.84
C ARG A 289 -2.97 -14.23 11.85
N LEU A 290 -4.13 -13.59 12.06
CA LEU A 290 -4.24 -12.13 12.06
C LEU A 290 -3.77 -11.51 13.38
N GLY A 291 -3.93 -12.23 14.49
CA GLY A 291 -3.63 -11.72 15.83
C GLY A 291 -4.59 -10.59 16.24
N ASP A 292 -4.19 -9.81 17.24
CA ASP A 292 -4.96 -8.64 17.69
C ASP A 292 -4.68 -7.43 16.76
N PRO A 293 -5.66 -6.98 15.94
CA PRO A 293 -5.47 -5.89 15.01
C PRO A 293 -5.21 -4.54 15.71
N ARG A 294 -5.54 -4.41 17.01
CA ARG A 294 -5.26 -3.18 17.79
C ARG A 294 -3.77 -2.89 17.92
N ARG A 295 -2.92 -3.90 17.75
CA ARG A 295 -1.45 -3.74 17.68
C ARG A 295 -1.00 -2.88 16.50
N PHE A 296 -1.86 -2.73 15.49
CA PHE A 296 -1.62 -1.93 14.29
C PHE A 296 -2.35 -0.57 14.33
N ALA A 297 -2.96 -0.21 15.47
CA ALA A 297 -3.58 1.08 15.65
C ALA A 297 -2.51 2.18 15.59
N LEU A 298 -2.79 3.23 14.83
CA LEU A 298 -1.96 4.43 14.80
C LEU A 298 -2.19 5.22 16.08
N GLN A 299 -1.10 5.62 16.74
CA GLN A 299 -1.12 6.34 18.00
C GLN A 299 -0.11 7.48 17.96
N ASN A 300 -0.34 8.52 18.76
CA ASN A 300 0.70 9.50 19.05
C ASN A 300 1.67 8.87 20.05
N LEU A 301 2.98 9.03 19.82
CA LEU A 301 4.04 8.34 20.58
C LEU A 301 4.08 8.70 22.09
N THR A 302 3.29 9.65 22.53
CA THR A 302 3.24 10.18 23.91
C THR A 302 1.99 9.74 24.67
N ALA A 303 1.09 8.96 24.06
CA ALA A 303 -0.06 8.37 24.75
C ALA A 303 0.28 7.00 25.35
N VAL A 304 1.12 6.99 26.39
CA VAL A 304 1.30 5.86 27.32
C VAL A 304 1.12 6.36 28.74
#